data_AF-A0AAJ2IV55-F1
#
_entry.id   AF-A0AAJ2IV55-F1
#
_cell.length_a   1.000
_cell.length_b   1.000
_cell.length_c   1.000
_cell.angle_alpha   90.00
_cell.angle_beta   90.00
_cell.angle_gamma   90.00
#
_symmetry.space_group_name_H-M   'P 1'
#
loop_
_entity.id
_entity.type
_entity.pdbx_description
1 polymer ?
#
loop_
_entity_poly.entity_id
_entity_poly.type
_entity_poly.pdbx_seq_one_letter_code
_entity_poly.pdbx_strand_id
1 'polypeptide(L)'
;MALAIKGKYTKLKTYEKEYILNYLEQVTVWGYIDLYTFYLCLDWLKLSQISFVFEDIFIMHPEVLNSLKHRNRVTHIIVRISMIYISKGDKKEAKRILNYVLKKEYTHTMFTKNMVNFVVGFWEVEFGNREKGVLAMEEALKTWKQLSYPGISNYYYRLYERYSLSQTPLKH
;
A
#
# COMPACT_ATOMS: atom_id res chain seq x y z
N MET A 1 2.43 0.25 18.40
CA MET A 1 3.54 -0.09 17.48
C MET A 1 4.25 -1.43 17.77
N ALA A 2 4.75 -1.71 18.97
CA ALA A 2 5.52 -2.95 19.24
C ALA A 2 4.78 -4.26 18.86
N LEU A 3 3.50 -4.37 19.21
CA LEU A 3 2.67 -5.52 18.82
C LEU A 3 2.47 -5.63 17.30
N ALA A 4 2.33 -4.50 16.59
CA ALA A 4 2.23 -4.50 15.13
C ALA A 4 3.53 -4.99 14.47
N ILE A 5 4.69 -4.62 15.02
CA ILE A 5 6.00 -5.13 14.58
C ILE A 5 6.08 -6.64 14.82
N LYS A 6 5.71 -7.11 16.02
CA LYS A 6 5.64 -8.55 16.34
C LYS A 6 4.81 -9.31 15.29
N GLY A 7 3.70 -8.73 14.85
CA GLY A 7 2.82 -9.32 13.83
C GLY A 7 3.42 -9.45 12.43
N LYS A 8 4.53 -8.78 12.13
CA LYS A 8 5.28 -8.96 10.86
C LYS A 8 6.13 -10.22 10.86
N TYR A 9 6.61 -10.63 12.02
CA TYR A 9 7.57 -11.73 12.17
C TYR A 9 6.93 -13.00 12.76
N THR A 10 5.81 -12.84 13.48
CA THR A 10 5.17 -13.92 14.21
C THR A 10 3.65 -13.81 14.14
N LYS A 11 2.95 -14.92 14.35
CA LYS A 11 1.49 -14.94 14.43
C LYS A 11 1.03 -14.31 15.74
N LEU A 12 0.27 -13.22 15.64
CA LEU A 12 -0.37 -12.60 16.80
C LEU A 12 -1.54 -13.45 17.31
N LYS A 13 -1.71 -13.48 18.63
CA LYS A 13 -2.91 -14.00 19.28
C LYS A 13 -4.11 -13.08 19.01
N THR A 14 -5.32 -13.61 19.14
CA THR A 14 -6.56 -12.86 18.83
C THR A 14 -6.65 -11.57 19.64
N TYR A 15 -6.45 -11.62 20.95
CA TYR A 15 -6.50 -10.43 21.82
C TYR A 15 -5.44 -9.38 21.44
N GLU A 16 -4.28 -9.77 20.90
CA GLU A 16 -3.25 -8.82 20.47
C GLU A 16 -3.70 -8.06 19.22
N LYS A 17 -4.40 -8.74 18.30
CA LYS A 17 -4.98 -8.11 17.11
C LYS A 17 -6.13 -7.17 17.48
N GLU A 18 -7.01 -7.61 18.37
CA GLU A 18 -8.11 -6.81 18.89
C GLU A 18 -7.61 -5.56 19.61
N TYR A 19 -6.57 -5.69 20.43
CA TYR A 19 -5.95 -4.54 21.09
C TYR A 19 -5.44 -3.49 20.09
N ILE A 20 -4.75 -3.92 19.03
CA ILE A 20 -4.25 -2.99 18.00
C ILE A 20 -5.42 -2.38 17.22
N LEU A 21 -6.46 -3.14 16.91
CA LEU A 21 -7.62 -2.63 16.20
C LEU A 21 -8.36 -1.57 17.03
N ASN A 22 -8.67 -1.88 18.29
CA ASN A 22 -9.31 -0.95 19.22
C ASN A 22 -8.48 0.34 19.36
N TYR A 23 -7.15 0.22 19.38
CA TYR A 23 -6.26 1.38 19.36
C TYR A 23 -6.46 2.23 18.10
N LEU A 24 -6.42 1.62 16.91
CA LEU A 24 -6.56 2.33 15.63
C LEU A 24 -7.95 2.98 15.48
N GLU A 25 -9.00 2.35 15.98
CA GLU A 25 -10.38 2.86 15.94
C GLU A 25 -10.63 4.03 16.89
N GLN A 26 -9.75 4.24 17.88
CA GLN A 26 -9.85 5.34 18.85
C GLN A 26 -8.92 6.51 18.54
N VAL A 27 -8.16 6.45 17.44
CA VAL A 27 -7.27 7.55 17.02
C VAL A 27 -8.12 8.73 16.56
N THR A 28 -8.06 9.84 17.28
CA THR A 28 -8.76 11.09 16.91
C THR A 28 -7.88 12.07 16.14
N VAL A 29 -6.56 11.92 16.23
CA VAL A 29 -5.56 12.71 15.49
C VAL A 29 -4.47 11.77 15.02
N TRP A 30 -4.36 11.60 13.71
CA TRP A 30 -3.43 10.65 13.11
C TRP A 30 -1.99 11.15 13.10
N GLY A 31 -1.17 10.59 13.99
CA GLY A 31 0.26 10.81 14.01
C GLY A 31 1.02 9.85 13.08
N TYR A 32 2.29 10.14 12.87
CA TYR A 32 3.17 9.28 12.07
C TYR A 32 3.29 7.85 12.61
N ILE A 33 3.26 7.70 13.95
CA ILE A 33 3.33 6.39 14.62
C ILE A 33 2.06 5.57 14.35
N ASP A 34 0.91 6.23 14.27
CA ASP A 34 -0.40 5.60 14.01
C ASP A 34 -0.45 5.09 12.58
N LEU A 35 -0.09 5.94 11.62
CA LEU A 35 0.04 5.56 10.21
C LEU A 35 1.01 4.39 10.02
N TYR A 36 2.16 4.42 10.72
CA TYR A 36 3.12 3.33 10.66
C TYR A 36 2.57 2.04 11.28
N THR A 37 1.87 2.16 12.41
CA THR A 37 1.21 1.03 13.06
C THR A 37 0.18 0.41 12.12
N PHE A 38 -0.72 1.20 11.54
CA PHE A 38 -1.70 0.73 10.56
C PHE A 38 -1.03 0.03 9.37
N TYR A 39 -0.01 0.63 8.77
CA TYR A 39 0.76 0.05 7.66
C TYR A 39 1.28 -1.35 7.98
N LEU A 40 1.81 -1.56 9.19
CA LEU A 40 2.33 -2.87 9.61
C LEU A 40 1.22 -3.92 9.78
N CYS A 41 0.00 -3.50 10.07
CA CYS A 41 -1.13 -4.39 10.33
C CYS A 41 -1.82 -4.90 9.06
N LEU A 42 -1.57 -4.28 7.91
CA LEU A 42 -2.25 -4.57 6.64
C LEU A 42 -2.18 -6.04 6.20
N ASP A 43 -1.15 -6.80 6.58
CA ASP A 43 -1.01 -8.21 6.19
C ASP A 43 -2.02 -9.15 6.87
N TRP A 44 -2.64 -8.74 7.99
CA TRP A 44 -3.50 -9.61 8.79
C TRP A 44 -4.87 -9.00 9.14
N LEU A 45 -5.09 -7.73 8.83
CA LEU A 45 -6.42 -7.11 8.92
C LEU A 45 -7.37 -7.67 7.85
N LYS A 46 -8.65 -7.78 8.19
CA LYS A 46 -9.71 -8.07 7.22
C LYS A 46 -9.93 -6.85 6.31
N LEU A 47 -10.42 -7.07 5.09
CA LEU A 47 -10.73 -5.98 4.16
C LEU A 47 -11.68 -4.93 4.76
N SER A 48 -12.70 -5.36 5.51
CA SER A 48 -13.62 -4.45 6.20
C SER A 48 -12.92 -3.56 7.22
N GLN A 49 -11.94 -4.09 7.96
CA GLN A 49 -11.14 -3.34 8.93
C GLN A 49 -10.19 -2.36 8.23
N ILE A 50 -9.58 -2.80 7.13
CA ILE A 50 -8.73 -1.93 6.29
C ILE A 50 -9.57 -0.77 5.73
N SER A 51 -10.75 -1.06 5.20
CA SER A 51 -11.67 -0.06 4.67
C SER A 51 -12.08 0.94 5.74
N PHE A 52 -12.52 0.48 6.91
CA PHE A 52 -12.92 1.34 8.02
C PHE A 52 -11.82 2.34 8.40
N VAL A 53 -10.61 1.84 8.67
CA VAL A 53 -9.47 2.69 9.06
C VAL A 53 -9.02 3.60 7.91
N PHE A 54 -9.10 3.12 6.67
CA PHE A 54 -8.78 3.93 5.49
C PHE A 54 -9.74 5.12 5.37
N GLU A 55 -11.05 4.90 5.46
CA GLU A 55 -12.04 5.98 5.34
C GLU A 55 -11.86 7.02 6.45
N ASP A 56 -11.59 6.57 7.69
CA ASP A 56 -11.29 7.45 8.82
C ASP A 56 -10.08 8.36 8.52
N ILE A 57 -8.93 7.79 8.17
CA ILE A 57 -7.72 8.58 7.86
C ILE A 57 -7.95 9.55 6.70
N PHE A 58 -8.53 9.07 5.59
CA PHE A 58 -8.43 9.75 4.29
C PHE A 58 -9.64 10.59 3.92
N ILE A 59 -10.75 10.44 4.64
CA ILE A 59 -11.96 11.27 4.46
C ILE A 59 -12.14 12.18 5.65
N MET A 60 -11.95 11.68 6.87
CA MET A 60 -12.24 12.45 8.08
C MET A 60 -11.05 13.33 8.53
N HIS A 61 -9.82 12.95 8.16
CA HIS A 61 -8.59 13.61 8.62
C HIS A 61 -7.66 14.10 7.48
N PRO A 62 -8.14 14.96 6.55
CA PRO A 62 -7.32 15.43 5.42
C PRO A 62 -6.06 16.19 5.87
N GLU A 63 -6.05 16.77 7.07
CA GLU A 63 -4.91 17.47 7.66
C GLU A 63 -3.66 16.59 7.83
N VAL A 64 -3.82 15.26 7.86
CA VAL A 64 -2.69 14.32 7.90
C VAL A 64 -1.77 14.51 6.69
N LEU A 65 -2.28 15.10 5.60
CA LEU A 65 -1.53 15.37 4.38
C LEU A 65 -0.75 16.68 4.41
N ASN A 66 -0.83 17.47 5.48
CA ASN A 66 -0.15 18.77 5.52
C ASN A 66 1.38 18.65 5.53
N SER A 67 1.92 17.53 6.02
CA SER A 67 3.36 17.31 6.13
C SER A 67 3.88 16.27 5.13
N LEU A 68 5.03 16.57 4.50
CA LEU A 68 5.66 15.67 3.52
C LEU A 68 5.93 14.26 4.10
N LYS A 69 6.32 14.19 5.38
CA LYS A 69 6.58 12.93 6.08
C LYS A 69 5.33 12.05 6.15
N HIS A 70 4.18 12.64 6.50
CA HIS A 70 2.92 11.93 6.56
C HIS A 70 2.41 11.59 5.15
N ARG A 71 2.48 12.52 4.19
CA ARG A 71 2.12 12.26 2.78
C ARG A 71 2.85 11.05 2.20
N ASN A 72 4.16 10.96 2.41
CA ASN A 72 4.93 9.80 1.94
C ASN A 72 4.41 8.50 2.58
N ARG A 73 4.18 8.48 3.90
CA ARG A 73 3.67 7.30 4.60
C ARG A 73 2.27 6.91 4.11
N VAL A 74 1.41 7.90 3.93
CA VAL A 74 0.07 7.74 3.35
C VAL A 74 0.16 7.08 1.98
N THR A 75 1.03 7.57 1.10
CA THR A 75 1.19 6.98 -0.23
C THR A 75 1.62 5.52 -0.16
N HIS A 76 2.51 5.15 0.77
CA HIS A 76 2.87 3.74 1.00
C HIS A 76 1.66 2.90 1.45
N ILE A 77 0.81 3.44 2.33
CA ILE A 77 -0.41 2.76 2.81
C ILE A 77 -1.38 2.54 1.64
N ILE A 78 -1.68 3.59 0.87
CA ILE A 78 -2.62 3.53 -0.26
C ILE A 78 -2.13 2.53 -1.31
N VAL A 79 -0.84 2.56 -1.67
CA VAL A 79 -0.23 1.59 -2.59
C VAL A 79 -0.43 0.16 -2.07
N ARG A 80 -0.12 -0.09 -0.79
CA ARG A 80 -0.26 -1.42 -0.19
C ARG A 80 -1.70 -1.90 -0.15
N ILE A 81 -2.64 -1.05 0.23
CA ILE A 81 -4.06 -1.38 0.27
C ILE A 81 -4.57 -1.67 -1.14
N SER A 82 -4.17 -0.87 -2.13
CA SER A 82 -4.52 -1.11 -3.55
C SER A 82 -4.07 -2.49 -3.99
N MET A 83 -2.83 -2.88 -3.70
CA MET A 83 -2.32 -4.22 -4.01
C MET A 83 -3.11 -5.34 -3.32
N ILE A 84 -3.55 -5.13 -2.08
CA ILE A 84 -4.38 -6.08 -1.34
C ILE A 84 -5.74 -6.25 -2.05
N TYR A 85 -6.43 -5.17 -2.41
CA TYR A 85 -7.70 -5.28 -3.13
C TYR A 85 -7.54 -5.88 -4.54
N ILE A 86 -6.46 -5.55 -5.26
CA ILE A 86 -6.11 -6.20 -6.53
C ILE A 86 -6.00 -7.72 -6.33
N SER A 87 -5.27 -8.17 -5.31
CA SER A 87 -5.11 -9.60 -4.99
C SER A 87 -6.39 -10.35 -4.62
N LYS A 88 -7.48 -9.61 -4.37
CA LYS A 88 -8.80 -10.17 -4.06
C LYS A 88 -9.76 -10.11 -5.25
N GLY A 89 -9.30 -9.63 -6.41
CA GLY A 89 -10.13 -9.46 -7.59
C GLY A 89 -11.09 -8.26 -7.50
N ASP A 90 -10.99 -7.43 -6.45
CA ASP A 90 -11.89 -6.31 -6.25
C ASP A 90 -11.44 -5.09 -7.06
N LYS A 91 -11.72 -5.16 -8.37
CA LYS A 91 -11.35 -4.14 -9.35
C LYS A 91 -11.88 -2.75 -8.97
N LYS A 92 -13.13 -2.67 -8.51
CA LYS A 92 -13.81 -1.41 -8.20
C LYS A 92 -13.14 -0.72 -7.03
N GLU A 93 -12.93 -1.44 -5.95
CA GLU A 93 -12.37 -0.88 -4.73
C GLU A 93 -10.88 -0.59 -4.87
N ALA A 94 -10.12 -1.47 -5.54
CA ALA A 94 -8.74 -1.21 -5.91
C ALA A 94 -8.60 0.10 -6.71
N LYS A 95 -9.48 0.33 -7.70
CA LYS A 95 -9.44 1.56 -8.50
C LYS A 95 -9.84 2.79 -7.69
N ARG A 96 -10.87 2.67 -6.83
CA ARG A 96 -11.31 3.76 -5.94
C ARG A 96 -10.16 4.24 -5.06
N ILE A 97 -9.47 3.31 -4.40
CA ILE A 97 -8.34 3.59 -3.50
C ILE A 97 -7.14 4.14 -4.28
N LEU A 98 -6.81 3.54 -5.43
CA LEU A 98 -5.71 4.00 -6.27
C LEU A 98 -5.92 5.43 -6.78
N ASN A 99 -7.16 5.84 -7.03
CA ASN A 99 -7.48 7.20 -7.45
C ASN A 99 -7.11 8.26 -6.40
N TYR A 100 -6.95 7.92 -5.11
CA TYR A 100 -6.47 8.86 -4.11
C TYR A 100 -5.01 9.27 -4.38
N VAL A 101 -4.11 8.32 -4.65
CA VAL A 101 -2.70 8.65 -4.94
C VAL A 101 -2.45 9.22 -6.33
N LEU A 102 -3.42 9.06 -7.25
CA LEU A 102 -3.40 9.68 -8.57
C LEU A 102 -3.80 11.17 -8.53
N LYS A 103 -4.45 11.63 -7.45
CA LYS A 103 -4.64 13.07 -7.22
C LYS A 103 -3.27 13.70 -6.95
N LYS A 104 -3.01 14.87 -7.56
CA LYS A 104 -1.69 15.55 -7.58
C LYS A 104 -1.11 15.88 -6.18
N GLU A 105 -1.92 15.76 -5.12
CA GLU A 105 -1.58 16.13 -3.74
C GLU A 105 -0.90 15.01 -2.93
N TYR A 106 -0.66 13.83 -3.50
CA TYR A 106 -0.13 12.67 -2.76
C TYR A 106 1.24 12.18 -3.29
N THR A 107 1.65 12.59 -4.48
CA THR A 107 2.89 12.13 -5.15
C THR A 107 3.90 13.25 -5.34
N HIS A 108 4.70 13.49 -4.29
CA HIS A 108 5.63 14.63 -4.26
C HIS A 108 7.07 14.28 -4.61
N THR A 109 7.46 13.01 -4.49
CA THR A 109 8.84 12.56 -4.72
C THR A 109 8.91 11.65 -5.93
N MET A 110 10.05 11.62 -6.62
CA MET A 110 10.28 10.62 -7.67
C MET A 110 10.07 9.19 -7.16
N PHE A 111 10.46 8.94 -5.89
CA PHE A 111 10.25 7.66 -5.24
C PHE A 111 8.76 7.28 -5.16
N THR A 112 7.93 8.18 -4.60
CA THR A 112 6.49 7.92 -4.46
C THR A 112 5.78 7.81 -5.80
N LYS A 113 6.16 8.64 -6.79
CA LYS A 113 5.68 8.52 -8.17
C LYS A 113 5.99 7.16 -8.77
N ASN A 114 7.22 6.66 -8.58
CA ASN A 114 7.61 5.35 -9.10
C ASN A 114 6.81 4.21 -8.46
N MET A 115 6.53 4.27 -7.15
CA MET A 115 5.66 3.29 -6.49
C MET A 115 4.23 3.32 -7.06
N VAL A 116 3.69 4.52 -7.29
CA VAL A 116 2.36 4.67 -7.86
C VAL A 116 2.31 4.11 -9.28
N ASN A 117 3.31 4.40 -10.11
CA ASN A 117 3.43 3.82 -11.45
C ASN A 117 3.46 2.29 -11.41
N PHE A 118 4.22 1.70 -10.47
CA PHE A 118 4.26 0.26 -10.30
C PHE A 118 2.88 -0.33 -9.98
N VAL A 119 2.15 0.23 -8.99
CA VAL A 119 0.83 -0.32 -8.61
C VAL A 119 -0.26 -0.03 -9.65
N VAL A 120 -0.17 1.07 -10.39
CA VAL A 120 -1.01 1.31 -11.57
C VAL A 120 -0.74 0.24 -12.63
N GLY A 121 0.53 -0.05 -12.90
CA GLY A 121 0.92 -1.14 -13.79
C GLY A 121 0.35 -2.48 -13.32
N PHE A 122 0.43 -2.77 -12.03
CA PHE A 122 -0.15 -3.99 -11.46
C PHE A 122 -1.67 -4.07 -11.64
N TRP A 123 -2.39 -2.95 -11.43
CA TRP A 123 -3.82 -2.89 -11.71
C TRP A 123 -4.14 -3.14 -13.19
N GLU A 124 -3.33 -2.59 -14.11
CA GLU A 124 -3.47 -2.81 -15.56
C GLU A 124 -3.20 -4.27 -15.96
N VAL A 125 -2.21 -4.94 -15.33
CA VAL A 125 -1.94 -6.37 -15.51
C VAL A 125 -3.16 -7.22 -15.18
N GLU A 126 -3.80 -6.96 -14.03
CA GLU A 126 -4.87 -7.81 -13.52
C GLU A 126 -6.26 -7.45 -14.10
N PHE A 127 -6.50 -6.19 -14.48
CA PHE A 127 -7.85 -5.70 -14.80
C PHE A 127 -7.99 -4.86 -16.06
N GLY A 128 -6.89 -4.56 -16.75
CA GLY A 128 -6.82 -3.59 -17.85
C GLY A 128 -5.97 -4.07 -19.02
N ASN A 129 -5.13 -3.18 -19.54
CA ASN A 129 -4.20 -3.53 -20.61
C ASN A 129 -2.94 -4.17 -20.02
N ARG A 130 -2.88 -5.50 -20.10
CA ARG A 130 -1.80 -6.30 -19.51
C ARG A 130 -0.41 -5.92 -20.01
N GLU A 131 -0.23 -5.75 -21.31
CA GLU A 131 1.08 -5.43 -21.90
C GLU A 131 1.59 -4.08 -21.39
N LYS A 132 0.72 -3.07 -21.39
CA LYS A 132 1.02 -1.75 -20.81
C LYS A 132 1.36 -1.86 -19.32
N GLY A 133 0.63 -2.70 -18.59
CA GLY A 133 0.85 -2.93 -17.17
C GLY A 133 2.22 -3.54 -16.87
N VAL A 134 2.60 -4.59 -17.60
CA VAL A 134 3.93 -5.23 -17.48
C VAL A 134 5.04 -4.23 -17.76
N LEU A 135 4.95 -3.48 -18.86
CA LEU A 135 5.95 -2.47 -19.21
C LEU A 135 6.12 -1.42 -18.10
N ALA A 136 5.02 -0.91 -17.54
CA ALA A 136 5.06 0.07 -16.46
C ALA A 136 5.69 -0.50 -15.17
N MET A 137 5.41 -1.77 -14.85
CA MET A 137 5.99 -2.44 -13.69
C MET A 137 7.49 -2.70 -13.86
N GLU A 138 7.91 -3.19 -15.03
CA GLU A 138 9.32 -3.43 -15.36
C GLU A 138 10.13 -2.13 -15.34
N GLU A 139 9.59 -1.05 -15.90
CA GLU A 139 10.22 0.27 -15.85
C GLU A 139 10.41 0.74 -14.41
N ALA A 140 9.37 0.64 -13.56
CA ALA A 140 9.48 1.04 -12.17
C ALA A 140 10.52 0.21 -11.39
N LEU A 141 10.58 -1.11 -11.62
CA LEU A 141 11.58 -1.98 -11.02
C LEU A 141 13.00 -1.62 -11.46
N LYS A 142 13.18 -1.30 -12.75
CA LYS A 142 14.45 -0.85 -13.34
C LYS A 142 14.88 0.48 -12.72
N THR A 143 13.99 1.46 -12.58
CA THR A 143 14.28 2.75 -11.95
C THR A 143 14.84 2.57 -10.54
N TRP A 144 14.25 1.71 -9.71
CA TRP A 144 14.78 1.47 -8.36
C TRP A 144 16.16 0.81 -8.35
N LYS A 145 16.44 -0.11 -9.28
CA LYS A 145 17.78 -0.69 -9.42
C LYS A 145 18.82 0.35 -9.80
N GLN A 146 18.49 1.21 -10.77
CA GLN A 146 19.37 2.28 -11.24
C GLN A 146 19.68 3.32 -10.17
N LEU A 147 18.71 3.59 -9.28
CA LEU A 147 18.90 4.49 -8.15
C LEU A 147 19.63 3.86 -6.95
N SER A 148 20.29 2.71 -7.13
CA SER A 148 21.00 1.96 -6.08
C SER A 148 20.12 1.50 -4.92
N TYR A 149 18.83 1.24 -5.18
CA TYR A 149 17.89 0.66 -4.22
C TYR A 149 17.42 -0.76 -4.62
N PRO A 150 18.32 -1.73 -4.81
CA PRO A 150 17.94 -3.08 -5.26
C PRO A 150 17.02 -3.80 -4.27
N GLY A 151 17.17 -3.54 -2.96
CA GLY A 151 16.27 -4.08 -1.94
C GLY A 151 14.81 -3.64 -2.11
N ILE A 152 14.57 -2.42 -2.61
CA ILE A 152 13.22 -1.91 -2.86
C ILE A 152 12.61 -2.54 -4.11
N SER A 153 13.41 -2.69 -5.17
CA SER A 153 13.01 -3.41 -6.39
C SER A 153 12.60 -4.84 -6.05
N ASN A 154 13.45 -5.58 -5.32
CA ASN A 154 13.17 -6.94 -4.87
C ASN A 154 11.93 -7.01 -3.96
N TYR A 155 11.74 -6.04 -3.06
CA TYR A 155 10.56 -6.00 -2.20
C TYR A 155 9.27 -5.89 -3.03
N TYR A 156 9.20 -4.94 -3.97
CA TYR A 156 7.99 -4.74 -4.79
C TYR A 156 7.75 -5.90 -5.75
N TYR A 157 8.80 -6.47 -6.35
CA TYR A 157 8.69 -7.68 -7.15
C TYR A 157 8.08 -8.84 -6.35
N ARG A 158 8.58 -9.11 -5.14
CA ARG A 158 8.01 -10.15 -4.26
C ARG A 158 6.57 -9.87 -3.84
N LEU A 159 6.20 -8.59 -3.65
CA LEU A 159 4.81 -8.24 -3.38
C LEU A 159 3.90 -8.56 -4.55
N TYR A 160 4.36 -8.27 -5.77
CA TYR A 160 3.64 -8.63 -6.97
C TYR A 160 3.50 -10.15 -7.08
N GLU A 161 4.57 -10.93 -6.93
CA GLU A 161 4.49 -12.40 -6.94
C GLU A 161 3.50 -12.93 -5.89
N ARG A 162 3.50 -12.34 -4.69
CA ARG A 162 2.59 -12.74 -3.60
C ARG A 162 1.12 -12.42 -3.90
N TYR A 163 0.85 -11.35 -4.65
CA TYR A 163 -0.48 -10.78 -4.81
C TYR A 163 -1.09 -10.94 -6.21
N SER A 164 -0.30 -11.33 -7.21
CA SER A 164 -0.78 -11.51 -8.58
C SER A 164 -1.77 -12.66 -8.67
N LEU A 165 -2.86 -12.44 -9.41
CA LEU A 165 -3.83 -13.48 -9.75
C LEU A 165 -3.39 -14.21 -11.03
N SER A 166 -2.79 -13.46 -11.95
CA SER A 166 -2.39 -13.93 -13.29
C SER A 166 -1.08 -14.72 -13.34
N GLN A 167 -0.29 -14.75 -12.25
CA GLN A 167 1.07 -15.33 -12.17
C GLN A 167 1.98 -14.90 -13.34
N THR A 168 1.81 -13.68 -13.85
CA THR A 168 2.56 -13.22 -15.03
C THR A 168 4.03 -12.98 -14.66
N PRO A 169 5.01 -13.58 -15.36
CA PRO A 169 6.40 -13.30 -15.10
C PRO A 169 6.76 -11.87 -15.56
N LEU A 170 7.52 -11.15 -14.75
CA LEU A 170 8.16 -9.90 -15.14
C LEU A 170 9.62 -10.19 -15.53
N LYS A 171 10.14 -9.53 -16.54
CA LYS A 171 11.56 -9.60 -16.91
C LYS A 171 12.33 -8.69 -15.95
N HIS A 172 12.75 -9.27 -14.84
CA HIS A 172 13.42 -8.55 -13.76
C HIS A 172 14.90 -8.32 -14.05
#